data_AF-D1PYS5-F1
#
_entry.id   AF-D1PYS5-F1
#
_cell.length_a   1.000
_cell.length_b   1.000
_cell.length_c   1.000
_cell.angle_alpha   90.00
_cell.angle_beta   90.00
_cell.angle_gamma   90.00
#
_symmetry.space_group_name_H-M   'P 1'
#
loop_
_entity.id
_entity.type
_entity.pdbx_description
1 polymer ?
#
loop_
_entity_poly.entity_id
_entity_poly.type
_entity_poly.pdbx_seq_one_letter_code
_entity_poly.pdbx_strand_id
1 'polypeptide(L)'
;MGNVIATYRFDGNQINPATLQLNGSVRESYITPKDLRSLDPRLDKFASPVVLSSIFSGTNKSLHCHKLDVVVPQEGVALSLNSLANIKLSLSGSVHFTKYKPQWNANISYLTMNEDGLKLLGSNIPEAIGRMNSINYRGQAKGLGKNFSTQGVLRSEAGNANITAEVRDDVFTGHVDTQGLNLRQILNNDKFGKLATNIHVEGNIKRMQYRAKGNVSQIVYNQYDYRNITVDGSYNNGTFDGQISIDDPNLMANAKGKL
;
A
#
# COMPACT_ATOMS: atom_id res chain seq x y z
N MET A 1 19.72 -4.55 -23.71
CA MET A 1 20.49 -5.11 -22.58
C MET A 1 21.14 -3.98 -21.79
N GLY A 2 20.98 -3.96 -20.47
CA GLY A 2 21.77 -3.08 -19.59
C GLY A 2 23.11 -3.75 -19.25
N ASN A 3 24.00 -2.99 -18.59
CA ASN A 3 25.29 -3.51 -18.14
C ASN A 3 25.20 -3.95 -16.68
N VAL A 4 25.80 -5.09 -16.34
CA VAL A 4 25.90 -5.61 -14.96
C VAL A 4 27.35 -5.96 -14.70
N ILE A 5 27.93 -5.33 -13.68
CA ILE A 5 29.31 -5.53 -13.23
C ILE A 5 29.26 -6.10 -11.82
N ALA A 6 29.92 -7.24 -11.63
CA ALA A 6 30.12 -7.85 -10.32
C ALA A 6 31.62 -7.90 -10.02
N THR A 7 32.03 -7.44 -8.84
CA THR A 7 33.40 -7.55 -8.35
C THR A 7 33.42 -8.35 -7.05
N TYR A 8 34.41 -9.24 -6.91
CA TYR A 8 34.61 -10.09 -5.75
C TYR A 8 36.09 -10.50 -5.64
N ARG A 9 36.47 -11.00 -4.47
CA ARG A 9 37.81 -11.54 -4.19
C ARG A 9 37.74 -13.05 -3.98
N PHE A 10 38.88 -13.70 -4.16
CA PHE A 10 39.08 -15.11 -3.82
C PHE A 10 39.69 -15.24 -2.42
N ASP A 11 39.32 -16.31 -1.73
CA ASP A 11 39.99 -16.84 -0.55
C ASP A 11 40.44 -18.27 -0.90
N GLY A 12 41.72 -18.43 -1.23
CA GLY A 12 42.23 -19.62 -1.91
C GLY A 12 41.54 -19.86 -3.26
N ASN A 13 40.96 -21.05 -3.45
CA ASN A 13 40.25 -21.44 -4.68
C ASN A 13 38.74 -21.15 -4.64
N GLN A 14 38.25 -20.49 -3.58
CA GLN A 14 36.82 -20.18 -3.43
C GLN A 14 36.57 -18.68 -3.51
N ILE A 15 35.44 -18.29 -4.08
CA ILE A 15 34.99 -16.89 -4.04
C ILE A 15 34.66 -16.54 -2.59
N ASN A 16 35.14 -15.40 -2.11
CA ASN A 16 34.72 -14.83 -0.83
C ASN A 16 33.44 -14.01 -1.03
N PRO A 17 32.25 -14.53 -0.67
CA PRO A 17 30.99 -13.87 -0.96
C PRO A 17 30.84 -12.54 -0.22
N ALA A 18 31.52 -12.35 0.91
CA ALA A 18 31.47 -11.11 1.69
C ALA A 18 32.07 -9.91 0.95
N THR A 19 32.84 -10.15 -0.11
CA THR A 19 33.46 -9.11 -0.93
C THR A 19 32.66 -8.76 -2.18
N LEU A 20 31.52 -9.43 -2.42
CA LEU A 20 30.69 -9.20 -3.58
C LEU A 20 30.15 -7.77 -3.58
N GLN A 21 30.43 -7.04 -4.65
CA GLN A 21 29.82 -5.77 -5.00
C GLN A 21 29.19 -5.90 -6.39
N LEU A 22 27.96 -5.46 -6.52
CA LEU A 22 27.18 -5.50 -7.75
C LEU A 22 26.79 -4.08 -8.13
N ASN A 23 26.98 -3.72 -9.39
CA ASN A 23 26.42 -2.50 -9.97
C ASN A 23 25.82 -2.86 -11.32
N GLY A 24 24.59 -2.43 -11.58
CA GLY A 24 23.92 -2.81 -12.79
C GLY A 24 22.78 -1.92 -13.19
N SER A 25 22.38 -2.10 -14.44
CA SER A 25 21.19 -1.48 -15.00
C SER A 25 20.41 -2.49 -15.84
N VAL A 26 19.11 -2.30 -15.88
CA VAL A 26 18.21 -2.91 -16.86
C VAL A 26 17.71 -1.74 -17.70
N ARG A 27 18.12 -1.69 -18.98
CA ARG A 27 17.49 -0.79 -19.95
C ARG A 27 16.03 -1.19 -20.14
N GLU A 28 15.20 -0.29 -20.66
CA GLU A 28 13.81 -0.60 -21.03
C GLU A 28 13.73 -1.96 -21.73
N SER A 29 13.07 -2.89 -21.05
CA SER A 29 12.91 -4.29 -21.42
C SER A 29 11.53 -4.72 -20.97
N TYR A 30 11.03 -5.84 -21.48
CA TYR A 30 9.77 -6.40 -21.04
C TYR A 30 9.91 -7.88 -20.72
N ILE A 31 9.10 -8.36 -19.79
CA ILE A 31 8.91 -9.78 -19.50
C ILE A 31 7.41 -10.07 -19.44
N THR A 32 7.00 -11.29 -19.76
CA THR A 32 5.67 -11.77 -19.40
C THR A 32 5.84 -12.73 -18.22
N PRO A 33 5.36 -12.40 -17.00
CA PRO A 33 5.67 -13.22 -15.83
C PRO A 33 5.25 -14.69 -15.96
N LYS A 34 4.16 -14.98 -16.70
CA LYS A 34 3.73 -16.35 -17.04
C LYS A 34 4.82 -17.20 -17.74
N ASP A 35 5.76 -16.59 -18.44
CA ASP A 35 6.87 -17.31 -19.08
C ASP A 35 7.89 -17.84 -18.05
N LEU A 36 7.89 -17.28 -16.84
CA LEU A 36 8.73 -17.70 -15.71
C LEU A 36 8.01 -18.68 -14.78
N ARG A 37 6.86 -19.25 -15.18
CA ARG A 37 6.07 -20.18 -14.35
C ARG A 37 6.82 -21.44 -13.93
N SER A 38 7.87 -21.84 -14.66
CA SER A 38 8.75 -22.95 -14.29
C SER A 38 9.58 -22.65 -13.05
N LEU A 39 9.84 -21.36 -12.75
CA LEU A 39 10.55 -20.92 -11.55
C LEU A 39 9.58 -20.76 -10.36
N ASP A 40 8.36 -20.27 -10.62
CA ASP A 40 7.31 -20.13 -9.63
C ASP A 40 5.92 -20.30 -10.27
N PRO A 41 5.20 -21.40 -9.96
CA PRO A 41 3.87 -21.67 -10.53
C PRO A 41 2.84 -20.56 -10.29
N ARG A 42 3.02 -19.74 -9.24
CA ARG A 42 2.12 -18.61 -8.95
C ARG A 42 2.16 -17.53 -10.03
N LEU A 43 3.15 -17.55 -10.91
CA LEU A 43 3.29 -16.60 -12.02
C LEU A 43 2.36 -16.90 -13.20
N ASP A 44 1.72 -18.07 -13.24
CA ASP A 44 0.86 -18.48 -14.36
C ASP A 44 -0.33 -17.54 -14.60
N LYS A 45 -0.83 -16.90 -13.53
CA LYS A 45 -1.95 -15.94 -13.59
C LYS A 45 -1.59 -14.57 -14.15
N PHE A 46 -0.30 -14.28 -14.36
CA PHE A 46 0.19 -12.97 -14.81
C PHE A 46 0.60 -13.04 -16.28
N ALA A 47 -0.39 -13.05 -17.16
CA ALA A 47 -0.21 -13.14 -18.61
C ALA A 47 0.03 -11.78 -19.30
N SER A 48 -0.18 -10.67 -18.60
CA SER A 48 0.09 -9.33 -19.13
C SER A 48 1.61 -9.05 -19.16
N PRO A 49 2.15 -8.54 -20.27
CA PRO A 49 3.54 -8.09 -20.33
C PRO A 49 3.81 -6.97 -19.32
N VAL A 50 4.99 -7.02 -18.72
CA VAL A 50 5.51 -6.03 -17.78
C VAL A 50 6.75 -5.40 -18.40
N VAL A 51 6.67 -4.12 -18.73
CA VAL A 51 7.79 -3.30 -19.18
C VAL A 51 8.49 -2.73 -17.95
N LEU A 52 9.81 -2.78 -17.89
CA LEU A 52 10.57 -2.29 -16.76
C LEU A 52 11.93 -1.71 -17.16
N SER A 53 12.42 -0.80 -16.33
CA SER A 53 13.83 -0.39 -16.30
C SER A 53 14.29 -0.23 -14.86
N SER A 54 15.57 -0.45 -14.62
CA SER A 54 16.13 -0.25 -13.28
C SER A 54 17.59 0.14 -13.29
N ILE A 55 18.00 0.85 -12.26
CA ILE A 55 19.40 1.08 -11.89
C ILE A 55 19.56 0.58 -10.46
N PHE A 56 20.52 -0.30 -10.24
CA PHE A 56 20.70 -0.96 -8.95
C PHE A 56 22.17 -1.16 -8.61
N SER A 57 22.43 -1.25 -7.31
CA SER A 57 23.69 -1.68 -6.73
C SER A 57 23.42 -2.70 -5.64
N GLY A 58 24.42 -3.45 -5.21
CA GLY A 58 24.21 -4.47 -4.19
C GLY A 58 25.47 -5.10 -3.65
N THR A 59 25.27 -5.92 -2.64
CA THR A 59 26.26 -6.78 -2.02
C THR A 59 25.70 -8.20 -1.93
N ASN A 60 26.42 -9.14 -1.31
CA ASN A 60 25.86 -10.45 -1.00
C ASN A 60 24.69 -10.44 0.00
N LYS A 61 24.46 -9.33 0.71
CA LYS A 61 23.40 -9.21 1.73
C LYS A 61 22.36 -8.14 1.41
N SER A 62 22.54 -7.35 0.36
CA SER A 62 21.62 -6.26 0.06
C SER A 62 21.53 -5.95 -1.42
N LEU A 63 20.37 -5.45 -1.83
CA LEU A 63 20.17 -4.82 -3.12
C LEU A 63 19.59 -3.44 -2.87
N HIS A 64 20.22 -2.42 -3.42
CA HIS A 64 19.75 -1.05 -3.43
C HIS A 64 19.29 -0.70 -4.84
N CYS A 65 18.02 -0.35 -4.98
CA CYS A 65 17.44 0.10 -6.22
C CYS A 65 17.44 1.63 -6.22
N HIS A 66 18.30 2.23 -7.04
CA HIS A 66 18.36 3.68 -7.22
C HIS A 66 17.14 4.19 -7.99
N LYS A 67 16.64 3.37 -8.92
CA LYS A 67 15.42 3.63 -9.68
C LYS A 67 14.84 2.33 -10.23
N LEU A 68 13.53 2.17 -10.13
CA LEU A 68 12.75 1.13 -10.78
C LEU A 68 11.50 1.77 -11.38
N ASP A 69 11.38 1.71 -12.70
CA ASP A 69 10.15 2.01 -13.41
C ASP A 69 9.52 0.70 -13.87
N VAL A 70 8.22 0.52 -13.62
CA VAL A 70 7.43 -0.64 -14.04
C VAL A 70 6.15 -0.15 -14.67
N VAL A 71 5.82 -0.72 -15.82
CA VAL A 71 4.61 -0.43 -16.58
C VAL A 71 3.97 -1.73 -17.03
N VAL A 72 2.67 -1.87 -16.80
CA VAL A 72 1.84 -2.93 -17.38
C VAL A 72 0.94 -2.28 -18.43
N PRO A 73 1.33 -2.30 -19.72
CA PRO A 73 0.58 -1.64 -20.78
C PRO A 73 -0.84 -2.19 -20.91
N GLN A 74 -1.74 -1.39 -21.47
CA GLN A 74 -3.04 -1.87 -21.91
C GLN A 74 -2.89 -2.84 -23.09
N GLU A 75 -3.88 -3.72 -23.26
CA GLU A 75 -3.92 -4.64 -24.40
C GLU A 75 -3.91 -3.86 -25.73
N GLY A 76 -3.12 -4.33 -26.69
CA GLY A 76 -2.95 -3.68 -28.00
C GLY A 76 -2.08 -2.42 -28.01
N VAL A 77 -1.58 -1.95 -26.85
CA VAL A 77 -0.67 -0.80 -26.76
C VAL A 77 0.79 -1.26 -26.87
N ALA A 78 1.66 -0.42 -27.44
CA ALA A 78 3.09 -0.69 -27.55
C ALA A 78 3.73 -1.05 -26.17
N LEU A 79 4.72 -1.93 -26.17
CA LEU A 79 5.48 -2.28 -24.96
C LEU A 79 6.56 -1.24 -24.70
N SER A 80 6.20 -0.15 -24.01
CA SER A 80 7.12 0.91 -23.61
C SER A 80 6.77 1.50 -22.25
N LEU A 81 7.76 2.09 -21.57
CA LEU A 81 7.56 2.79 -20.30
C LEU A 81 6.63 4.02 -20.42
N ASN A 82 6.47 4.56 -21.62
CA ASN A 82 5.61 5.73 -21.86
C ASN A 82 4.18 5.35 -22.27
N SER A 83 3.90 4.06 -22.45
CA SER A 83 2.61 3.59 -22.95
C SER A 83 1.45 3.90 -22.02
N LEU A 84 0.24 3.94 -22.61
CA LEU A 84 -0.99 3.87 -21.84
C LEU A 84 -1.05 2.51 -21.12
N ALA A 85 -1.37 2.52 -19.84
CA ALA A 85 -1.08 1.39 -18.96
C ALA A 85 -2.12 1.21 -17.87
N ASN A 86 -2.33 -0.05 -17.50
CA ASN A 86 -3.17 -0.46 -16.38
C ASN A 86 -2.46 -0.24 -15.05
N ILE A 87 -1.13 -0.38 -15.02
CA ILE A 87 -0.28 -0.14 -13.86
C ILE A 87 0.93 0.67 -14.29
N LYS A 88 1.26 1.74 -13.55
CA LYS A 88 2.57 2.41 -13.62
C LYS A 88 3.13 2.58 -12.22
N LEU A 89 4.40 2.29 -12.04
CA LEU A 89 5.11 2.41 -10.78
C LEU A 89 6.48 3.03 -11.05
N SER A 90 6.87 4.01 -10.24
CA SER A 90 8.24 4.48 -10.15
C SER A 90 8.65 4.56 -8.69
N LEU A 91 9.74 3.88 -8.34
CA LEU A 91 10.26 3.83 -6.97
C LEU A 91 11.78 3.80 -6.91
N SER A 92 12.30 4.07 -5.73
CA SER A 92 13.65 3.70 -5.29
C SER A 92 13.55 3.01 -3.93
N GLY A 93 14.60 2.32 -3.49
CA GLY A 93 14.57 1.63 -2.21
C GLY A 93 15.70 0.65 -2.00
N SER A 94 15.60 -0.15 -0.95
CA SER A 94 16.54 -1.25 -0.74
C SER A 94 15.89 -2.43 -0.06
N VAL A 95 16.47 -3.61 -0.31
CA VAL A 95 16.20 -4.84 0.42
C VAL A 95 17.50 -5.33 1.04
N HIS A 96 17.40 -5.76 2.30
CA HIS A 96 18.45 -6.43 3.04
C HIS A 96 18.01 -7.87 3.31
N PHE A 97 18.80 -8.82 2.82
CA PHE A 97 18.56 -10.25 2.95
C PHE A 97 19.10 -10.72 4.30
N THR A 98 18.22 -10.82 5.29
CA THR A 98 18.53 -11.50 6.56
C THR A 98 18.26 -13.00 6.41
N LYS A 99 18.83 -13.82 7.31
CA LYS A 99 18.70 -15.29 7.29
C LYS A 99 17.24 -15.79 7.31
N TYR A 100 16.29 -15.00 7.83
CA TYR A 100 14.91 -15.45 8.04
C TYR A 100 13.84 -14.52 7.47
N LYS A 101 14.08 -13.20 7.37
CA LYS A 101 13.06 -12.23 6.93
C LYS A 101 13.71 -11.09 6.14
N PRO A 102 13.42 -10.92 4.84
CA PRO A 102 13.91 -9.76 4.12
C PRO A 102 13.35 -8.49 4.77
N GLN A 103 14.23 -7.52 5.00
CA GLN A 103 13.86 -6.18 5.39
C GLN A 103 13.92 -5.30 4.16
N TRP A 104 12.90 -4.50 3.91
CA TRP A 104 12.88 -3.64 2.74
C TRP A 104 12.29 -2.27 3.07
N ASN A 105 12.66 -1.28 2.27
CA ASN A 105 12.06 0.04 2.22
C ASN A 105 11.95 0.48 0.77
N ALA A 106 10.92 1.25 0.47
CA ALA A 106 10.64 1.82 -0.83
C ALA A 106 10.14 3.26 -0.68
N ASN A 107 10.74 4.16 -1.43
CA ASN A 107 10.22 5.48 -1.71
C ASN A 107 9.48 5.43 -3.06
N ILE A 108 8.16 5.55 -3.01
CA ILE A 108 7.26 5.42 -4.16
C ILE A 108 6.97 6.82 -4.69
N SER A 109 7.63 7.17 -5.79
CA SER A 109 7.46 8.47 -6.46
C SER A 109 6.05 8.59 -7.03
N TYR A 110 5.55 7.51 -7.63
CA TYR A 110 4.15 7.32 -7.97
C TYR A 110 3.85 5.83 -8.17
N LEU A 111 2.62 5.45 -7.87
CA LEU A 111 1.99 4.20 -8.25
C LEU A 111 0.59 4.55 -8.75
N THR A 112 0.29 4.22 -9.99
CA THR A 112 -1.05 4.40 -10.58
C THR A 112 -1.59 3.07 -11.02
N MET A 113 -2.83 2.76 -10.66
CA MET A 113 -3.57 1.61 -11.16
C MET A 113 -4.97 2.03 -11.56
N ASN A 114 -5.43 1.61 -12.73
CA ASN A 114 -6.84 1.68 -13.10
C ASN A 114 -7.57 0.39 -12.65
N GLU A 115 -8.84 0.28 -13.02
CA GLU A 115 -9.69 -0.85 -12.63
C GLU A 115 -9.12 -2.19 -13.11
N ASP A 116 -8.65 -2.24 -14.35
CA ASP A 116 -8.05 -3.46 -14.92
C ASP A 116 -6.72 -3.80 -14.22
N GLY A 117 -5.91 -2.80 -13.87
CA GLY A 117 -4.70 -2.98 -13.08
C GLY A 117 -4.98 -3.56 -11.70
N LEU A 118 -6.04 -3.09 -11.02
CA LEU A 118 -6.49 -3.64 -9.75
C LEU A 118 -6.98 -5.09 -9.90
N LYS A 119 -7.74 -5.39 -10.97
CA LYS A 119 -8.22 -6.75 -11.28
C LYS A 119 -7.07 -7.74 -11.49
N LEU A 120 -5.95 -7.31 -12.09
CA LEU A 120 -4.75 -8.14 -12.24
C LEU A 120 -4.15 -8.60 -10.89
N LEU A 121 -4.33 -7.81 -9.83
CA LEU A 121 -3.89 -8.20 -8.48
C LEU A 121 -4.85 -9.21 -7.82
N GLY A 122 -6.10 -9.27 -8.29
CA GLY A 122 -7.11 -10.24 -7.87
C GLY A 122 -7.36 -10.23 -6.36
N SER A 123 -7.54 -11.41 -5.77
CA SER A 123 -7.77 -11.59 -4.32
C SER A 123 -6.58 -11.24 -3.43
N ASN A 124 -5.45 -10.81 -3.99
CA ASN A 124 -4.29 -10.38 -3.19
C ASN A 124 -4.48 -8.99 -2.58
N ILE A 125 -5.50 -8.22 -3.00
CA ILE A 125 -5.82 -6.92 -2.43
C ILE A 125 -7.12 -6.98 -1.63
N PRO A 126 -7.27 -6.18 -0.56
CA PRO A 126 -8.54 -6.03 0.12
C PRO A 126 -9.62 -5.51 -0.82
N GLU A 127 -10.85 -6.02 -0.72
CA GLU A 127 -11.96 -5.58 -1.57
C GLU A 127 -12.20 -4.08 -1.50
N ALA A 128 -11.98 -3.47 -0.33
CA ALA A 128 -12.07 -2.02 -0.13
C ALA A 128 -11.15 -1.23 -1.09
N ILE A 129 -9.96 -1.76 -1.42
CA ILE A 129 -9.05 -1.17 -2.40
C ILE A 129 -9.54 -1.44 -3.82
N GLY A 130 -10.02 -2.65 -4.10
CA GLY A 130 -10.60 -2.99 -5.40
C GLY A 130 -11.79 -2.08 -5.77
N ARG A 131 -12.62 -1.73 -4.79
CA ARG A 131 -13.77 -0.83 -4.96
C ARG A 131 -13.41 0.64 -5.13
N MET A 132 -12.15 1.04 -4.98
CA MET A 132 -11.71 2.42 -5.26
C MET A 132 -11.64 2.74 -6.76
N ASN A 133 -11.84 1.73 -7.63
CA ASN A 133 -11.78 1.75 -9.11
C ASN A 133 -10.42 2.13 -9.69
N SER A 134 -9.85 3.24 -9.26
CA SER A 134 -8.51 3.66 -9.62
C SER A 134 -7.79 4.21 -8.41
N ILE A 135 -6.48 4.01 -8.37
CA ILE A 135 -5.63 4.51 -7.29
C ILE A 135 -4.39 5.19 -7.85
N ASN A 136 -4.04 6.32 -7.25
CA ASN A 136 -2.76 6.98 -7.39
C ASN A 136 -2.18 7.15 -5.99
N TYR A 137 -1.01 6.58 -5.77
CA TYR A 137 -0.33 6.59 -4.49
C TYR A 137 1.08 7.18 -4.63
N ARG A 138 1.45 8.05 -3.69
CA ARG A 138 2.81 8.56 -3.50
C ARG A 138 3.15 8.49 -2.03
N GLY A 139 4.32 7.98 -1.68
CA GLY A 139 4.72 7.89 -0.29
C GLY A 139 5.87 6.94 -0.06
N GLN A 140 5.98 6.46 1.16
CA GLN A 140 7.00 5.52 1.58
C GLN A 140 6.33 4.26 2.11
N ALA A 141 7.01 3.12 1.94
CA ALA A 141 6.63 1.85 2.52
C ALA A 141 7.88 1.13 3.02
N LYS A 142 7.76 0.39 4.11
CA LYS A 142 8.82 -0.47 4.64
C LYS A 142 8.23 -1.73 5.24
N GLY A 143 8.99 -2.81 5.20
CA GLY A 143 8.54 -4.09 5.72
C GLY A 143 9.66 -4.96 6.29
N LEU A 144 9.27 -5.83 7.21
CA LEU A 144 10.12 -6.85 7.84
C LEU A 144 9.27 -8.12 8.08
N GLY A 145 9.38 -9.10 7.18
CA GLY A 145 8.51 -10.28 7.21
C GLY A 145 7.03 -9.91 7.07
N LYS A 146 6.22 -10.14 8.12
CA LYS A 146 4.79 -9.76 8.16
C LYS A 146 4.55 -8.32 8.59
N ASN A 147 5.56 -7.65 9.12
CA ASN A 147 5.43 -6.27 9.57
C ASN A 147 5.52 -5.35 8.37
N PHE A 148 4.62 -4.37 8.31
CA PHE A 148 4.50 -3.42 7.22
C PHE A 148 4.15 -2.06 7.77
N SER A 149 4.71 -1.01 7.19
CA SER A 149 4.24 0.34 7.45
C SER A 149 4.36 1.20 6.20
N THR A 150 3.47 2.18 6.11
CA THR A 150 3.39 3.07 4.98
C THR A 150 2.94 4.46 5.43
N GLN A 151 3.42 5.48 4.73
CA GLN A 151 2.99 6.85 4.90
C GLN A 151 2.95 7.52 3.53
N GLY A 152 1.80 8.08 3.15
CA GLY A 152 1.66 8.67 1.84
C GLY A 152 0.31 9.31 1.58
N VAL A 153 0.15 9.76 0.33
CA VAL A 153 -1.06 10.35 -0.20
C VAL A 153 -1.68 9.35 -1.17
N LEU A 154 -2.91 8.95 -0.88
CA LEU A 154 -3.76 8.15 -1.75
C LEU A 154 -4.77 9.07 -2.44
N ARG A 155 -4.91 8.92 -3.75
CA ARG A 155 -5.97 9.53 -4.56
C ARG A 155 -6.70 8.44 -5.31
N SER A 156 -8.02 8.52 -5.36
CA SER A 156 -8.88 7.55 -6.02
C SER A 156 -10.16 8.20 -6.49
N GLU A 157 -10.95 7.47 -7.29
CA GLU A 157 -12.34 7.89 -7.59
C GLU A 157 -13.21 7.93 -6.35
N ALA A 158 -12.93 7.06 -5.36
CA ALA A 158 -13.58 7.11 -4.06
C ALA A 158 -13.11 8.28 -3.19
N GLY A 159 -12.16 9.11 -3.64
CA GLY A 159 -11.67 10.27 -2.92
C GLY A 159 -10.19 10.21 -2.54
N ASN A 160 -9.74 11.25 -1.83
CA ASN A 160 -8.33 11.47 -1.50
C ASN A 160 -8.10 11.35 0.00
N ALA A 161 -6.97 10.78 0.41
CA ALA A 161 -6.59 10.68 1.82
C ALA A 161 -5.07 10.74 2.01
N ASN A 162 -4.65 11.43 3.06
CA ASN A 162 -3.34 11.24 3.66
C ASN A 162 -3.45 10.03 4.61
N ILE A 163 -2.58 9.05 4.42
CA ILE A 163 -2.60 7.82 5.21
C ILE A 163 -1.24 7.57 5.84
N THR A 164 -1.27 7.19 7.12
CA THR A 164 -0.16 6.49 7.78
C THR A 164 -0.72 5.21 8.32
N ALA A 165 -0.09 4.08 8.04
CA ALA A 165 -0.53 2.79 8.58
C ALA A 165 0.68 1.96 8.97
N GLU A 166 0.56 1.24 10.07
CA GLU A 166 1.55 0.27 10.52
C GLU A 166 0.84 -0.98 11.01
N VAL A 167 1.36 -2.14 10.62
CA VAL A 167 0.89 -3.46 11.06
C VAL A 167 2.10 -4.22 11.57
N ARG A 168 1.98 -4.73 12.79
CA ARG A 168 2.96 -5.60 13.46
C ARG A 168 2.23 -6.81 14.04
N ASP A 169 2.37 -7.94 13.37
CA ASP A 169 1.61 -9.16 13.66
C ASP A 169 0.09 -8.86 13.70
N ASP A 170 -0.55 -8.98 14.87
CA ASP A 170 -1.98 -8.73 15.05
C ASP A 170 -2.32 -7.28 15.44
N VAL A 171 -1.30 -6.45 15.69
CA VAL A 171 -1.44 -5.05 16.12
C VAL A 171 -1.36 -4.14 14.92
N PHE A 172 -2.25 -3.16 14.85
CA PHE A 172 -2.21 -2.12 13.84
C PHE A 172 -2.36 -0.73 14.45
N THR A 173 -1.77 0.26 13.78
CA THR A 173 -2.04 1.68 13.98
C THR A 173 -2.31 2.31 12.62
N GLY A 174 -3.14 3.34 12.60
CA GLY A 174 -3.59 4.01 11.41
C GLY A 174 -3.88 5.47 11.70
N HIS A 175 -3.57 6.32 10.75
CA HIS A 175 -4.01 7.70 10.69
C HIS A 175 -4.60 7.94 9.31
N VAL A 176 -5.81 8.50 9.27
CA VAL A 176 -6.48 8.90 8.04
C VAL A 176 -6.91 10.34 8.18
N ASP A 177 -6.41 11.16 7.26
CA ASP A 177 -6.84 12.55 7.07
C ASP A 177 -7.41 12.70 5.66
N THR A 178 -8.69 13.03 5.58
CA THR A 178 -9.43 13.17 4.32
C THR A 178 -10.48 14.27 4.41
N GLN A 179 -10.71 14.93 3.28
CA GLN A 179 -11.76 15.94 3.10
C GLN A 179 -12.98 15.38 2.34
N GLY A 180 -12.95 14.09 1.98
CA GLY A 180 -14.00 13.46 1.20
C GLY A 180 -13.60 12.10 0.64
N LEU A 181 -13.80 11.05 1.44
CA LEU A 181 -13.83 9.66 0.99
C LEU A 181 -15.28 9.18 0.84
N ASN A 182 -15.59 8.45 -0.22
CA ASN A 182 -16.88 7.85 -0.49
C ASN A 182 -16.96 6.48 0.19
N LEU A 183 -17.43 6.46 1.44
CA LEU A 183 -17.60 5.22 2.19
C LEU A 183 -18.68 4.32 1.58
N ARG A 184 -19.68 4.86 0.88
CA ARG A 184 -20.68 4.06 0.16
C ARG A 184 -20.00 3.07 -0.77
N GLN A 185 -19.08 3.58 -1.58
CA GLN A 185 -18.31 2.83 -2.55
C GLN A 185 -17.31 1.88 -1.87
N ILE A 186 -16.50 2.39 -0.93
CA ILE A 186 -15.43 1.61 -0.29
C ILE A 186 -16.00 0.45 0.53
N LEU A 187 -17.10 0.66 1.24
CA LEU A 187 -17.75 -0.33 2.11
C LEU A 187 -18.83 -1.14 1.38
N ASN A 188 -19.19 -0.77 0.15
CA ASN A 188 -20.33 -1.33 -0.58
C ASN A 188 -21.61 -1.31 0.25
N ASN A 189 -21.96 -0.15 0.80
CA ASN A 189 -23.08 -0.01 1.73
C ASN A 189 -23.78 1.34 1.57
N ASP A 190 -25.02 1.31 1.09
CA ASP A 190 -25.82 2.50 0.76
C ASP A 190 -26.18 3.38 1.95
N LYS A 191 -26.07 2.85 3.17
CA LYS A 191 -26.25 3.65 4.39
C LYS A 191 -25.17 4.72 4.51
N PHE A 192 -23.97 4.48 4.00
CA PHE A 192 -22.87 5.43 4.08
C PHE A 192 -22.84 6.36 2.86
N GLY A 193 -22.12 7.47 3.00
CA GLY A 193 -21.81 8.37 1.89
C GLY A 193 -20.43 8.99 2.08
N LYS A 194 -20.33 10.33 1.96
CA LYS A 194 -19.06 11.05 2.09
C LYS A 194 -18.58 11.06 3.54
N LEU A 195 -17.26 10.90 3.74
CA LEU A 195 -16.55 11.06 5.00
C LEU A 195 -15.46 12.13 4.85
N ALA A 196 -15.43 13.10 5.77
CA ALA A 196 -14.30 13.99 6.00
C ALA A 196 -13.88 13.85 7.47
N THR A 197 -12.63 13.47 7.71
CA THR A 197 -12.15 13.13 9.04
C THR A 197 -10.64 13.31 9.15
N ASN A 198 -10.19 13.57 10.37
CA ASN A 198 -8.82 13.40 10.81
C ASN A 198 -8.86 12.48 12.04
N ILE A 199 -8.53 11.20 11.83
CA ILE A 199 -8.72 10.17 12.84
C ILE A 199 -7.49 9.28 12.97
N HIS A 200 -7.14 9.00 14.21
CA HIS A 200 -6.21 7.95 14.58
C HIS A 200 -6.99 6.72 15.01
N VAL A 201 -6.57 5.57 14.51
CA VAL A 201 -7.10 4.27 14.88
C VAL A 201 -5.96 3.36 15.30
N GLU A 202 -6.16 2.55 16.32
CA GLU A 202 -5.21 1.53 16.74
C GLU A 202 -5.96 0.32 17.26
N GLY A 203 -5.33 -0.85 17.21
CA GLY A 203 -5.98 -2.04 17.71
C GLY A 203 -5.17 -3.31 17.61
N ASN A 204 -5.76 -4.38 18.15
CA ASN A 204 -5.30 -5.74 18.02
C ASN A 204 -6.45 -6.59 17.48
N ILE A 205 -6.29 -7.10 16.26
CA ILE A 205 -7.34 -7.83 15.54
C ILE A 205 -7.69 -9.12 16.29
N LYS A 206 -6.68 -9.86 16.74
CA LYS A 206 -6.85 -11.15 17.44
C LYS A 206 -7.53 -11.00 18.80
N ARG A 207 -7.28 -9.90 19.51
CA ARG A 207 -7.90 -9.61 20.82
C ARG A 207 -9.22 -8.85 20.69
N MET A 208 -9.63 -8.49 19.47
CA MET A 208 -10.77 -7.62 19.21
C MET A 208 -10.73 -6.34 20.07
N GLN A 209 -9.55 -5.72 20.10
CA GLN A 209 -9.29 -4.48 20.82
C GLN A 209 -9.10 -3.37 19.80
N TYR A 210 -9.88 -2.31 19.88
CA TYR A 210 -9.83 -1.18 18.95
C TYR A 210 -9.93 0.12 19.72
N ARG A 211 -9.27 1.15 19.24
CA ARG A 211 -9.42 2.51 19.72
C ARG A 211 -9.43 3.45 18.54
N ALA A 212 -10.31 4.43 18.60
CA ALA A 212 -10.44 5.48 17.61
C ALA A 212 -10.46 6.82 18.33
N LYS A 213 -9.61 7.75 17.87
CA LYS A 213 -9.52 9.09 18.42
C LYS A 213 -9.32 10.12 17.31
N GLY A 214 -10.20 11.11 17.25
CA GLY A 214 -10.08 12.20 16.27
C GLY A 214 -11.39 12.92 16.00
N ASN A 215 -11.38 13.71 14.94
CA ASN A 215 -12.50 14.58 14.56
C ASN A 215 -13.05 14.13 13.22
N VAL A 216 -14.36 13.93 13.15
CA VAL A 216 -15.12 13.72 11.92
C VAL A 216 -15.86 15.01 11.61
N SER A 217 -15.31 15.79 10.67
CA SER A 217 -15.92 17.04 10.23
C SER A 217 -17.22 16.79 9.48
N GLN A 218 -17.33 15.67 8.76
CA GLN A 218 -18.50 15.29 7.98
C GLN A 218 -18.62 13.77 7.86
N ILE A 219 -19.80 13.21 8.09
CA ILE A 219 -20.13 11.84 7.69
C ILE A 219 -21.60 11.73 7.26
N VAL A 220 -21.82 11.23 6.05
CA VAL A 220 -23.15 10.86 5.60
C VAL A 220 -23.48 9.44 6.07
N TYR A 221 -24.53 9.31 6.87
CA TYR A 221 -25.05 8.03 7.36
C TYR A 221 -26.59 8.04 7.36
N ASN A 222 -27.21 6.98 6.81
CA ASN A 222 -28.66 6.84 6.65
C ASN A 222 -29.33 8.11 6.09
N GLN A 223 -28.77 8.64 5.00
CA GLN A 223 -29.25 9.85 4.30
C GLN A 223 -29.14 11.16 5.09
N TYR A 224 -28.53 11.14 6.28
CA TYR A 224 -28.26 12.34 7.08
C TYR A 224 -26.77 12.71 7.04
N ASP A 225 -26.47 13.99 6.90
CA ASP A 225 -25.12 14.54 6.83
C ASP A 225 -24.70 15.06 8.20
N TYR A 226 -24.14 14.18 9.04
CA TYR A 226 -23.69 14.55 10.39
C TYR A 226 -22.39 15.33 10.34
N ARG A 227 -22.27 16.35 11.21
CA ARG A 227 -21.11 17.25 11.26
C ARG A 227 -20.55 17.42 12.67
N ASN A 228 -19.30 17.88 12.73
CA ASN A 228 -18.59 18.26 13.96
C ASN A 228 -18.66 17.18 15.06
N ILE A 229 -18.27 15.96 14.71
CA ILE A 229 -18.20 14.86 15.66
C ILE A 229 -16.77 14.72 16.18
N THR A 230 -16.61 14.61 17.50
CA THR A 230 -15.36 14.21 18.15
C THR A 230 -15.53 12.80 18.69
N VAL A 231 -14.57 11.93 18.38
CA VAL A 231 -14.53 10.53 18.82
C VAL A 231 -13.31 10.35 19.72
N ASP A 232 -13.49 9.81 20.92
CA ASP A 232 -12.45 9.18 21.74
C ASP A 232 -13.06 7.92 22.35
N GLY A 233 -12.97 6.82 21.63
CA GLY A 233 -13.65 5.57 21.99
C GLY A 233 -12.73 4.37 21.87
N SER A 234 -12.94 3.42 22.77
CA SER A 234 -12.26 2.13 22.80
C SER A 234 -13.30 1.01 22.83
N TYR A 235 -12.96 -0.08 22.17
CA TYR A 235 -13.71 -1.32 22.16
C TYR A 235 -12.75 -2.42 22.59
N ASN A 236 -13.14 -3.21 23.58
CA ASN A 236 -12.34 -4.29 24.12
C ASN A 236 -13.24 -5.51 24.33
N ASN A 237 -13.20 -6.44 23.37
CA ASN A 237 -13.84 -7.75 23.47
C ASN A 237 -15.33 -7.70 23.91
N GLY A 238 -16.11 -6.85 23.26
CA GLY A 238 -17.54 -6.67 23.56
C GLY A 238 -17.83 -5.49 24.48
N THR A 239 -16.83 -4.97 25.19
CA THR A 239 -16.99 -3.79 26.02
C THR A 239 -16.63 -2.52 25.26
N PHE A 240 -17.56 -1.58 25.14
CA PHE A 240 -17.29 -0.25 24.58
C PHE A 240 -17.08 0.74 25.72
N ASP A 241 -16.02 1.54 25.67
CA ASP A 241 -15.79 2.66 26.59
C ASP A 241 -15.33 3.87 25.77
N GLY A 242 -16.13 4.92 25.75
CA GLY A 242 -15.82 6.08 24.94
C GLY A 242 -16.69 7.29 25.17
N GLN A 243 -16.17 8.41 24.69
CA GLN A 243 -16.88 9.65 24.54
C GLN A 243 -17.08 9.96 23.06
N ILE A 244 -18.32 10.24 22.70
CA ILE A 244 -18.69 10.80 21.40
C ILE A 244 -19.41 12.11 21.69
N SER A 245 -18.90 13.21 21.14
CA SER A 245 -19.62 14.48 21.12
C SER A 245 -19.96 14.83 19.68
N ILE A 246 -21.19 15.25 19.46
CA ILE A 246 -21.67 15.76 18.17
C ILE A 246 -22.27 17.15 18.37
N ASP A 247 -21.84 18.08 17.54
CA ASP A 247 -22.34 19.45 17.48
C ASP A 247 -22.88 19.73 16.07
N ASP A 248 -24.00 19.07 15.77
CA ASP A 248 -24.65 19.09 14.48
C ASP A 248 -25.95 19.94 14.53
N PRO A 249 -26.35 20.63 13.45
CA PRO A 249 -27.51 21.52 13.47
C PRO A 249 -28.81 20.89 13.96
N ASN A 250 -29.02 19.58 13.75
CA ASN A 250 -30.21 18.88 14.22
C ASN A 250 -29.94 17.92 15.39
N LEU A 251 -28.67 17.79 15.83
CA LEU A 251 -28.29 16.91 16.91
C LEU A 251 -27.07 17.45 17.66
N MET A 252 -27.31 18.00 18.84
CA MET A 252 -26.26 18.25 19.82
C MET A 252 -26.33 17.18 20.90
N ALA A 253 -25.30 16.34 21.00
CA ALA A 253 -25.26 15.28 21.99
C ALA A 253 -23.84 15.04 22.51
N ASN A 254 -23.73 14.71 23.79
CA ASN A 254 -22.50 14.25 24.41
C ASN A 254 -22.80 12.93 25.11
N ALA A 255 -22.34 11.85 24.50
CA ALA A 255 -22.51 10.51 25.02
C ALA A 255 -21.19 10.04 25.64
N LYS A 256 -21.23 9.71 26.93
CA LYS A 256 -20.20 8.91 27.59
C LYS A 256 -20.83 7.59 27.95
N GLY A 257 -20.29 6.50 27.40
CA GLY A 257 -20.88 5.18 27.56
C GLY A 257 -19.81 4.16 27.89
N LYS A 258 -20.11 3.33 28.89
CA LYS A 258 -19.44 2.05 29.11
C LYS A 258 -20.49 0.96 28.94
N LEU A 259 -20.37 0.15 27.90
CA LEU A 259 -21.25 -0.98 27.57
C LEU A 259 -20.46 -2.27 27.69
#